data_AF-A0A9W5S138-F1
#
_entry.id   AF-A0A9W5S138-F1
#
_cell.length_a   1.000
_cell.length_b   1.000
_cell.length_c   1.000
_cell.angle_alpha   90.00
_cell.angle_beta   90.00
_cell.angle_gamma   90.00
#
_symmetry.space_group_name_H-M   'P 1'
#
loop_
_entity.id
_entity.type
_entity.pdbx_description
1 polymer ?
#
loop_
_entity_poly.entity_id
_entity_poly.type
_entity_poly.pdbx_seq_one_letter_code
_entity_poly.pdbx_strand_id
1 'polypeptide(L)'
;MISLDSKLEGVEGGFVECRNVLGAQGFSIGGNWDYAGGSFDLALDRRNQVWLRLPFGVTSGNLDAESEDSNALIRFGRPYVLHHIYKEGPDADVQSGVAGALVDQ
;
A
#
# COMPACT_ATOMS: atom_id res chain seq x y z
N MET A 1 10.27 2.16 -9.90
CA MET A 1 9.00 2.83 -9.55
C MET A 1 8.71 3.88 -10.60
N ILE A 2 7.45 3.99 -11.04
CA ILE A 2 7.01 5.01 -12.00
C ILE A 2 5.83 5.77 -11.35
N SER A 3 5.99 7.08 -11.14
CA SER A 3 4.93 7.92 -10.57
C SER A 3 3.87 8.27 -11.62
N LEU A 4 2.62 8.38 -11.19
CA LEU A 4 1.48 8.72 -12.03
C LEU A 4 0.95 10.09 -11.64
N ASP A 5 0.61 10.92 -12.62
CA ASP A 5 -0.21 12.10 -12.35
C ASP A 5 -1.66 11.66 -12.14
N SER A 6 -2.26 12.08 -11.04
CA SER A 6 -3.63 11.69 -10.69
C SER A 6 -4.34 12.80 -9.95
N LYS A 7 -5.62 12.98 -10.25
CA LYS A 7 -6.51 13.86 -9.48
C LYS A 7 -6.78 13.36 -8.06
N LEU A 8 -6.42 12.10 -7.77
CA LEU A 8 -6.51 11.53 -6.43
C LEU A 8 -5.49 12.16 -5.48
N GLU A 9 -4.36 12.66 -6.00
CA GLU A 9 -3.32 13.25 -5.15
C GLU A 9 -3.88 14.45 -4.37
N GLY A 10 -3.76 14.39 -3.05
CA GLY A 10 -4.25 15.40 -2.14
C GLY A 10 -5.74 15.32 -1.80
N VAL A 11 -6.49 14.36 -2.35
CA VAL A 11 -7.88 14.10 -1.95
C VAL A 11 -7.90 13.54 -0.55
N GLU A 12 -8.82 14.07 0.27
CA GLU A 12 -9.09 13.59 1.63
C GLU A 12 -10.40 12.81 1.69
N GLY A 13 -10.45 11.80 2.55
CA GLY A 13 -11.64 10.98 2.76
C GLY A 13 -11.52 10.09 3.99
N GLY A 14 -12.65 9.57 4.45
CA GLY A 14 -12.67 8.60 5.54
C GLY A 14 -12.01 7.30 5.12
N PHE A 15 -11.12 6.76 5.96
CA PHE A 15 -10.38 5.53 5.64
C PHE A 15 -11.30 4.37 5.27
N VAL A 16 -12.33 4.11 6.08
CA VAL A 16 -13.27 3.00 5.87
C VAL A 16 -14.03 3.16 4.55
N GLU A 17 -14.46 4.39 4.22
CA GLU A 17 -15.13 4.68 2.94
C GLU A 17 -14.19 4.43 1.76
N CYS A 18 -12.97 4.97 1.82
CA CYS A 18 -11.96 4.75 0.78
C CYS A 18 -11.63 3.26 0.63
N ARG A 19 -11.45 2.52 1.74
CA ARG A 19 -11.19 1.08 1.74
C ARG A 19 -12.32 0.31 1.07
N ASN A 20 -13.58 0.66 1.35
CA ASN A 20 -14.73 -0.02 0.76
C ASN A 20 -14.84 0.25 -0.75
N VAL A 21 -14.68 1.50 -1.17
CA VAL A 21 -14.74 1.89 -2.59
C VAL A 21 -13.60 1.28 -3.40
N LEU A 22 -12.37 1.33 -2.89
CA LEU A 22 -11.20 0.76 -3.55
C LEU A 22 -11.20 -0.77 -3.49
N GLY A 23 -11.66 -1.36 -2.38
CA GLY A 23 -11.82 -2.80 -2.21
C GLY A 23 -12.76 -3.41 -3.26
N ALA A 24 -13.87 -2.73 -3.58
CA ALA A 24 -14.76 -3.13 -4.67
C ALA A 24 -14.10 -3.14 -6.06
N GLN A 25 -12.95 -2.46 -6.22
CA GLN A 25 -12.15 -2.42 -7.45
C GLN A 25 -10.94 -3.36 -7.39
N GLY A 26 -10.80 -4.17 -6.33
CA GLY A 26 -9.74 -5.15 -6.17
C GLY A 26 -8.48 -4.62 -5.46
N PHE A 27 -8.51 -3.41 -4.90
CA PHE A 27 -7.43 -2.95 -4.04
C PHE A 27 -7.50 -3.61 -2.67
N SER A 28 -6.34 -3.83 -2.05
CA SER A 28 -6.20 -4.23 -0.66
C SER A 28 -5.29 -3.26 0.08
N ILE A 29 -5.43 -3.15 1.40
CA ILE A 29 -4.42 -2.42 2.19
C ILE A 29 -3.09 -3.18 2.13
N GLY A 30 -2.00 -2.46 1.88
CA GLY A 30 -0.65 -3.02 1.90
C GLY A 30 -0.23 -3.33 3.33
N GLY A 31 0.53 -4.41 3.53
CA GLY A 31 0.94 -4.87 4.87
C GLY A 31 1.92 -3.97 5.63
N ASN A 32 2.31 -2.81 5.07
CA ASN A 32 3.19 -1.84 5.70
C ASN A 32 2.42 -0.54 6.00
N TRP A 33 1.32 -0.67 6.74
CA TRP A 33 0.59 0.46 7.30
C TRP A 33 0.96 0.64 8.78
N ASP A 34 0.85 1.87 9.28
CA ASP A 34 1.01 2.23 10.68
C ASP A 34 0.02 3.36 11.04
N TYR A 35 0.07 3.89 12.27
CA TYR A 35 -0.85 4.95 12.70
C TYR A 35 -0.74 6.26 11.89
N ALA A 36 0.37 6.50 11.19
CA ALA A 36 0.58 7.67 10.37
C ALA A 36 0.12 7.49 8.91
N GLY A 37 -0.04 6.26 8.42
CA GLY A 37 -0.48 6.03 7.05
C GLY A 37 -0.27 4.63 6.53
N GLY A 38 -0.42 4.50 5.20
CA GLY A 38 -0.28 3.22 4.53
C GLY A 38 -0.47 3.37 3.03
N SER A 39 -0.84 2.28 2.38
CA SER A 39 -1.17 2.30 0.96
C SER A 39 -2.26 1.30 0.61
N PHE A 40 -3.01 1.59 -0.45
CA PHE A 40 -3.84 0.60 -1.14
C PHE A 40 -3.11 0.07 -2.37
N ASP A 41 -3.08 -1.24 -2.53
CA ASP A 41 -2.35 -1.94 -3.58
C ASP A 41 -3.28 -2.77 -4.46
N LEU A 42 -3.06 -2.70 -5.77
CA LEU A 42 -3.71 -3.54 -6.78
C LEU A 42 -2.63 -4.25 -7.60
N ALA A 43 -2.64 -5.58 -7.60
CA ALA A 43 -1.77 -6.36 -8.47
C ALA A 43 -2.16 -6.16 -9.95
N LEU A 44 -1.19 -5.80 -10.78
CA LEU A 44 -1.36 -5.59 -12.22
C LEU A 44 -0.99 -6.84 -13.04
N ASP A 45 -0.45 -7.86 -12.38
CA ASP A 45 -0.03 -9.11 -12.98
C ASP A 45 -0.44 -10.31 -12.11
N ARG A 46 -0.41 -11.52 -12.68
CA ARG A 46 -0.79 -12.74 -11.96
C ARG A 46 0.28 -13.24 -10.99
N ARG A 47 1.52 -12.75 -11.11
CA ARG A 47 2.64 -13.18 -10.26
C ARG A 47 2.85 -12.24 -9.07
N ASN A 48 2.00 -11.22 -8.90
CA ASN A 48 2.11 -10.24 -7.81
C ASN A 48 3.50 -9.57 -7.79
N GLN A 49 4.05 -9.34 -8.97
CA GLN A 49 5.34 -8.66 -9.16
C GLN A 49 5.14 -7.19 -9.51
N VAL A 50 4.00 -6.81 -10.09
CA VAL A 50 3.71 -5.43 -10.48
C VAL A 50 2.49 -4.94 -9.73
N TRP A 51 2.61 -3.79 -9.07
CA TRP A 51 1.56 -3.23 -8.21
C TRP A 51 1.27 -1.78 -8.57
N LEU A 52 0.00 -1.42 -8.73
CA LEU A 52 -0.46 -0.05 -8.64
C LEU A 52 -0.68 0.28 -7.16
N ARG A 53 0.05 1.28 -6.66
CA ARG A 53 0.03 1.68 -5.26
C ARG A 53 -0.53 3.09 -5.11
N LEU A 54 -1.50 3.23 -4.19
CA LEU A 54 -2.11 4.50 -3.77
C LEU A 54 -1.67 4.79 -2.33
N PRO A 55 -0.58 5.55 -2.12
CA PRO A 55 -0.14 5.90 -0.78
C PRO A 55 -1.14 6.88 -0.14
N PHE A 56 -1.28 6.82 1.18
CA PHE A 56 -2.04 7.81 1.95
C PHE A 56 -1.40 8.06 3.32
N GLY A 57 -1.62 9.25 3.86
CA GLY A 57 -1.27 9.61 5.23
C GLY A 57 -2.52 9.91 6.04
N VAL A 58 -2.51 9.57 7.33
CA VAL A 58 -3.57 9.92 8.28
C VAL A 58 -3.45 11.39 8.64
N THR A 59 -4.52 12.15 8.48
CA THR A 59 -4.57 13.58 8.83
C THR A 59 -5.34 13.84 10.12
N SER A 60 -6.21 12.92 10.52
CA SER A 60 -6.93 12.94 11.79
C SER A 60 -7.47 11.56 12.17
N GLY A 61 -7.85 11.36 13.43
CA GLY A 61 -8.41 10.11 13.92
C GLY A 61 -7.36 9.01 14.14
N ASN A 62 -7.83 7.79 14.33
CA ASN A 62 -6.99 6.61 14.56
C ASN A 62 -7.20 5.59 13.45
N LEU A 63 -6.10 5.25 12.77
CA LEU A 63 -6.13 4.21 11.76
C LEU A 63 -6.07 2.84 12.43
N ASP A 64 -7.05 2.02 12.08
CA ASP A 64 -7.04 0.58 12.33
C ASP A 64 -7.45 -0.08 11.01
N ALA A 65 -6.49 -0.67 10.31
CA ALA A 65 -6.69 -1.22 8.98
C ALA A 65 -7.69 -2.37 8.95
N GLU A 66 -7.83 -3.10 10.07
CA GLU A 66 -8.62 -4.32 10.18
C GLU A 66 -10.03 -4.03 10.70
N SER A 67 -10.23 -2.89 11.38
CA SER A 67 -11.53 -2.53 11.97
C SER A 67 -12.44 -1.76 11.02
N GLU A 68 -13.75 -2.00 11.11
CA GLU A 68 -14.79 -1.16 10.49
C GLU A 68 -15.08 0.11 11.32
N ASP A 69 -14.63 0.16 12.56
CA ASP A 69 -14.80 1.31 13.47
C ASP A 69 -13.67 2.35 13.35
N SER A 70 -12.71 2.15 12.44
CA SER A 70 -11.64 3.12 12.23
C SER A 70 -12.21 4.47 11.79
N ASN A 71 -11.89 5.52 12.55
CA ASN A 71 -12.36 6.88 12.32
C ASN A 71 -11.30 7.78 11.66
N ALA A 72 -10.27 7.19 11.05
CA ALA A 72 -9.20 7.93 10.41
C ALA A 72 -9.69 8.71 9.20
N LEU A 73 -9.29 9.98 9.11
CA LEU A 73 -9.30 10.75 7.88
C LEU A 73 -7.94 10.59 7.21
N ILE A 74 -7.92 10.24 5.93
CA ILE A 74 -6.69 10.02 5.17
C ILE A 74 -6.60 11.01 4.01
N ARG A 75 -5.38 11.36 3.64
CA ARG A 75 -5.05 12.13 2.45
C ARG A 75 -4.20 11.30 1.50
N PHE A 76 -4.64 11.15 0.27
CA PHE A 76 -3.87 10.42 -0.74
C PHE A 76 -2.61 11.20 -1.14
N GLY A 77 -1.51 10.46 -1.27
CA GLY A 77 -0.30 10.92 -1.92
C GLY A 77 -0.32 10.62 -3.42
N ARG A 78 0.83 10.83 -4.07
CA ARG A 78 0.98 10.58 -5.50
C ARG A 78 0.99 9.07 -5.80
N PRO A 79 0.09 8.56 -6.65
CA PRO A 79 0.10 7.16 -7.05
C PRO A 79 1.35 6.76 -7.83
N TYR A 80 1.70 5.48 -7.78
CA TYR A 80 2.83 4.95 -8.53
C TYR A 80 2.73 3.45 -8.81
N VAL A 81 3.48 2.99 -9.80
CA VAL A 81 3.64 1.57 -10.12
C VAL A 81 4.97 1.05 -9.57
N LEU A 82 4.92 -0.04 -8.83
CA LEU A 82 6.06 -0.81 -8.35
C LEU A 82 6.23 -2.07 -9.18
N HIS A 83 7.48 -2.47 -9.39
CA HIS A 83 7.84 -3.80 -9.91
C HIS A 83 8.83 -4.42 -8.92
N HIS A 84 8.43 -5.53 -8.30
CA HIS A 84 9.27 -6.37 -7.47
C HIS A 84 10.10 -7.30 -8.35
N ILE A 85 11.42 -7.07 -8.40
CA ILE A 85 12.35 -7.88 -9.16
C ILE A 85 12.86 -9.00 -8.24
N TYR A 86 12.35 -10.21 -8.42
CA TYR A 86 12.97 -11.40 -7.83
C TYR A 86 14.29 -11.69 -8.56
N LYS A 87 15.41 -11.80 -7.83
CA LYS A 87 16.63 -12.38 -8.38
C LYS A 87 16.49 -13.91 -8.36
N GLU A 88 15.99 -14.49 -9.45
CA GLU A 88 15.97 -15.95 -9.63
C GLU A 88 17.30 -16.40 -10.29
N GLY A 89 18.26 -16.85 -9.48
CA GLY A 89 19.50 -17.45 -9.96
C GLY A 89 20.50 -17.75 -8.82
N PRO A 90 21.21 -18.89 -8.82
CA PRO A 90 22.28 -19.16 -7.87
C PRO A 90 23.56 -18.46 -8.36
N ASP A 91 23.67 -17.16 -8.12
CA ASP A 91 24.96 -16.47 -8.21
C ASP A 91 25.39 -15.99 -6.84
N ALA A 92 26.60 -16.42 -6.51
CA ALA A 92 27.31 -16.24 -5.28
C ALA A 92 27.38 -14.77 -4.84
N ASP A 93 27.42 -14.60 -3.52
CA ASP A 93 27.88 -13.39 -2.85
C ASP A 93 27.01 -12.14 -3.02
N VAL A 94 25.77 -12.19 -2.51
CA VAL A 94 25.15 -10.97 -1.97
C VAL A 94 24.50 -11.30 -0.64
N GLN A 95 25.16 -10.82 0.42
CA GLN A 95 24.56 -10.53 1.71
C GLN A 95 23.37 -9.57 1.52
N SER A 96 22.21 -10.08 1.13
CA SER A 96 20.96 -9.33 1.19
C SER A 96 20.25 -9.81 2.44
N GLY A 97 20.34 -8.99 3.49
CA GLY A 97 19.73 -9.25 4.79
C GLY A 97 18.31 -9.79 4.64
N VAL A 98 18.13 -11.02 5.07
CA VAL A 98 16.86 -11.47 5.63
C VAL A 98 16.44 -10.48 6.71
N ALA A 99 15.24 -9.92 6.56
CA ALA A 99 14.29 -9.56 7.62
C ALA A 99 13.56 -8.24 7.32
N GLY A 100 12.57 -8.31 6.41
CA GLY A 100 11.40 -7.43 6.44
C GLY A 100 10.08 -8.20 6.55
N ALA A 101 10.10 -9.52 6.36
CA ALA A 101 8.95 -10.39 6.55
C ALA A 101 8.94 -10.95 7.98
N LEU A 102 8.78 -10.06 8.96
CA LEU A 102 8.31 -10.36 10.31
C LEU A 102 7.50 -9.15 10.75
N VAL A 103 6.21 -9.13 10.42
CA VAL A 103 5.24 -8.49 11.31
C VAL A 103 4.71 -9.65 12.14
N ASP A 104 5.21 -9.71 13.37
CA ASP A 104 4.89 -10.70 14.39
C ASP A 104 3.42 -10.57 14.83
N GLN A 105 2.95 -11.65 15.45
CA GLN A 105 1.58 -11.99 15.86
C GLN A 105 0.91 -11.00 16.83
#